data_AF-A0A6G7J765-F1
#
_entry.id   AF-A0A6G7J765-F1
#
_cell.length_a   1.000
_cell.length_b   1.000
_cell.length_c   1.000
_cell.angle_alpha   90.00
_cell.angle_beta   90.00
_cell.angle_gamma   90.00
#
_symmetry.space_group_name_H-M   'P 1'
#
loop_
_entity.id
_entity.type
_entity.pdbx_description
1 polymer ?
#
loop_
_entity_poly.entity_id
_entity_poly.type
_entity_poly.pdbx_seq_one_letter_code
_entity_poly.pdbx_strand_id
1 'polypeptide(L)' 'MKLLFFLIQQSNIEKKMEEAPDSAYEIGVVIGSYLPFVVLAVIAYAIYHYTKKKRDSE' A
#
# COMPACT_ATOMS: atom_id res chain seq x y z
N MET A 1 -9.78 13.66 -3.98
CA MET A 1 -8.73 13.77 -5.02
C MET A 1 -7.30 13.53 -4.51
N LYS A 2 -6.97 13.69 -3.21
CA LYS A 2 -5.63 13.38 -2.67
C LYS A 2 -5.27 11.89 -2.57
N LEU A 3 -6.25 11.02 -2.29
CA LEU A 3 -6.06 9.57 -2.16
C LEU A 3 -5.62 8.90 -3.47
N LEU A 4 -6.23 9.28 -4.59
CA LEU A 4 -5.81 8.83 -5.92
C LEU A 4 -4.41 9.34 -6.27
N PHE A 5 -4.07 10.55 -5.82
CA PHE A 5 -2.74 11.12 -6.01
C PHE A 5 -1.68 10.27 -5.30
N PHE A 6 -1.95 9.80 -4.07
CA PHE A 6 -1.04 8.93 -3.30
C PHE A 6 -0.74 7.60 -3.99
N LEU A 7 -1.71 7.05 -4.73
CA LEU A 7 -1.56 5.82 -5.53
C LEU A 7 -0.80 6.04 -6.86
N ILE A 8 -0.76 7.29 -7.36
CA ILE A 8 -0.16 7.65 -8.66
C ILE A 8 1.11 8.53 -8.46
N GLN A 9 1.61 8.73 -7.24
CA GLN A 9 2.86 9.47 -7.01
C GLN A 9 4.08 8.66 -7.48
N GLN A 10 4.28 8.61 -8.80
CA GLN A 10 5.55 8.32 -9.45
C GLN A 10 6.64 9.36 -9.14
N SER A 11 6.30 10.41 -8.38
CA SER A 11 7.05 11.67 -8.31
C SER A 11 8.47 11.58 -7.74
N ASN A 12 8.92 10.44 -7.21
CA ASN A 12 10.29 10.34 -6.72
C ASN A 12 10.83 8.90 -6.54
N ILE A 13 10.23 7.86 -7.11
CA ILE A 13 10.74 6.48 -6.90
C ILE A 13 12.07 6.30 -7.64
N GLU A 14 12.13 6.69 -8.92
CA GLU A 14 13.34 6.62 -9.73
C GLU A 14 14.48 7.42 -9.11
N LYS A 15 14.23 8.68 -8.73
CA LYS A 15 15.24 9.52 -8.08
C LYS A 15 15.63 8.99 -6.69
N LYS A 16 14.73 8.36 -5.92
CA LYS A 16 15.09 7.66 -4.68
C LYS A 16 15.89 6.38 -4.91
N MET A 17 15.70 5.70 -6.04
CA MET A 17 16.53 4.56 -6.42
C MET A 17 17.93 5.04 -6.86
N GLU A 18 18.01 6.12 -7.64
CA GLU A 18 19.29 6.70 -8.08
C GLU A 18 20.11 7.30 -6.93
N GLU A 19 19.45 7.91 -5.94
CA GLU A 19 20.09 8.47 -4.74
C GLU A 19 20.24 7.45 -3.60
N ALA A 20 19.95 6.17 -3.84
CA ALA A 20 20.00 5.13 -2.82
C ALA A 20 21.45 4.91 -2.34
N PRO A 21 21.73 5.03 -1.02
CA PRO A 21 23.08 4.85 -0.50
C PRO A 21 23.49 3.38 -0.40
N ASP A 22 22.52 2.47 -0.36
CA ASP A 22 22.73 1.03 -0.25
C ASP A 22 21.53 0.24 -0.81
N SER A 23 21.73 -1.08 -0.97
CA SER A 23 20.69 -1.98 -1.48
C SER A 23 19.51 -2.15 -0.52
N ALA A 24 19.71 -1.92 0.79
CA ALA A 24 18.64 -2.02 1.77
C ALA A 24 17.63 -0.88 1.61
N TYR A 25 18.09 0.33 1.28
CA TYR A 25 17.25 1.48 0.99
C TYR A 25 16.42 1.28 -0.28
N GLU A 26 17.03 0.76 -1.36
CA GLU A 26 16.29 0.41 -2.59
C GLU A 26 15.14 -0.57 -2.33
N ILE A 27 15.42 -1.62 -1.56
CA ILE A 27 14.41 -2.61 -1.15
C ILE A 27 13.30 -1.93 -0.34
N GLY A 28 13.67 -1.01 0.56
CA GLY A 28 12.71 -0.20 1.33
C GLY A 28 11.82 0.67 0.44
N VAL A 29 12.38 1.28 -0.60
CA VAL A 29 11.62 2.09 -1.59
C VAL A 29 10.65 1.21 -2.37
N VAL A 30 11.10 0.03 -2.83
CA VAL A 30 10.26 -0.92 -3.58
C VAL A 30 9.13 -1.44 -2.69
N ILE A 31 9.41 -1.92 -1.47
CA ILE A 31 8.39 -2.41 -0.54
C ILE A 31 7.41 -1.28 -0.18
N GLY A 32 7.91 -0.08 0.09
CA GLY A 32 7.09 1.10 0.38
C GLY A 32 6.13 1.45 -0.75
N SER A 33 6.52 1.21 -2.01
CA SER A 33 5.64 1.44 -3.17
C SER A 33 4.45 0.48 -3.23
N TYR A 34 4.59 -0.73 -2.70
CA TYR A 34 3.50 -1.73 -2.65
C TYR A 34 2.61 -1.60 -1.40
N LEU A 35 3.05 -0.87 -0.36
CA LEU A 35 2.33 -0.71 0.89
C LEU A 35 0.87 -0.23 0.72
N PRO A 36 0.53 0.71 -0.18
CA PRO A 36 -0.86 1.13 -0.42
C PRO A 36 -1.78 -0.04 -0.84
N PHE A 37 -1.27 -1.00 -1.62
CA PHE A 37 -2.05 -2.16 -2.05
C PHE A 37 -2.30 -3.13 -0.89
N VAL A 38 -1.31 -3.31 0.00
CA VAL A 38 -1.47 -4.12 1.22
C VAL A 38 -2.55 -3.52 2.12
N VAL A 39 -2.57 -2.19 2.27
CA VAL A 39 -3.63 -1.50 3.03
C VAL A 39 -5.01 -1.76 2.42
N LEU A 40 -5.16 -1.71 1.10
CA LEU A 40 -6.41 -2.04 0.42
C LEU A 40 -6.84 -3.49 0.67
N ALA A 41 -5.90 -4.45 0.63
CA ALA A 41 -6.18 -5.85 0.92
C ALA A 41 -6.66 -6.06 2.37
N VAL A 42 -6.04 -5.38 3.34
CA VAL A 42 -6.47 -5.42 4.75
C VAL A 42 -7.87 -4.83 4.92
N ILE A 43 -8.16 -3.70 4.26
CA ILE A 43 -9.50 -3.10 4.29
C ILE A 43 -10.53 -4.07 3.70
N ALA A 44 -10.24 -4.68 2.56
CA ALA A 44 -11.14 -5.66 1.93
C ALA A 44 -11.38 -6.86 2.85
N TYR A 45 -10.34 -7.38 3.49
CA TYR A 45 -10.45 -8.46 4.48
C TYR A 45 -11.30 -8.06 5.69
N ALA A 46 -11.10 -6.85 6.23
CA ALA A 46 -11.89 -6.33 7.34
C ALA A 46 -13.37 -6.19 6.99
N ILE A 47 -13.68 -5.68 5.79
CA ILE A 47 -15.05 -5.59 5.27
C ILE A 47 -15.67 -6.99 5.14
N TYR A 48 -14.94 -7.95 4.55
CA TYR A 48 -15.39 -9.34 4.42
C TYR A 48 -15.70 -9.94 5.79
N HIS A 49 -14.79 -9.83 6.75
CA HIS A 49 -14.96 -10.38 8.09
C HIS A 49 -16.12 -9.73 8.85
N TYR A 50 -16.25 -8.41 8.78
CA TYR A 50 -17.37 -7.68 9.41
C TYR A 50 -18.72 -8.09 8.81
N THR A 51 -18.79 -8.22 7.49
CA THR A 51 -20.02 -8.60 6.77
C THR A 51 -20.39 -10.06 7.05
N LYS A 52 -19.39 -10.95 7.07
CA LYS A 52 -19.59 -12.36 7.42
C LYS A 52 -20.12 -12.51 8.85
N LYS A 53 -19.51 -11.82 9.82
CA LYS A 53 -19.96 -11.85 11.22
C LYS A 53 -21.40 -11.36 11.39
N LYS A 54 -21.84 -10.37 10.61
CA LYS A 54 -23.24 -9.91 10.62
C LYS A 54 -24.22 -10.95 10.09
N ARG A 55 -23.85 -11.68 9.02
CA ARG A 55 -24.69 -12.74 8.43
C ARG A 55 -24.82 -13.98 9.31
N ASP A 56 -23.82 -14.28 10.13
CA ASP A 56 -23.88 -15.39 11.09
C ASP A 56 -24.62 -15.01 12.39
N SER A 57 -24.99 -13.73 12.57
CA SER A 57 -25.71 -13.22 13.76
C SER A 57 -27.21 -12.95 13.51
N GLU A 58 -27.69 -13.18 12.28
CA GLU A 58 -29.12 -13.26 11.91
C GLU A 58 -29.53 -14.75 11.79
#